data_AF-A0A2V7FI12-F1
#
_entry.id   AF-A0A2V7FI12-F1
#
_cell.length_a   1.000
_cell.length_b   1.000
_cell.length_c   1.000
_cell.angle_alpha   90.00
_cell.angle_beta   90.00
_cell.angle_gamma   90.00
#
_symmetry.space_group_name_H-M   'P 1'
#
loop_
_entity.id
_entity.type
_entity.pdbx_description
1 polymer ?
#
loop_
_entity_poly.entity_id
_entity_poly.type
_entity_poly.pdbx_seq_one_letter_code
_entity_poly.pdbx_strand_id
1 'polypeptide(L)'
;MRRFRLALTGVLLLAAVPAVAHAQVFLASKPHPGFEIGPLFVRATVTPELGVVPIDVTWSVSVPANRTVGDLEQDVTLLWPGGLVHDGKAPRDPALAKYASDHGFKVVDGGRVDMFAIDQFGPPGHRRQPIAAGAAFVTFVRESETLGPSAPGTLIRIPWDHRVVNRAFLMRISMKVKDIIKPKSGTWIEHTLWGNRYRITLSFGEVRQRAIFPLYLENRDRVIRLSEDPAQMMVDFAENERLKIDEMAPGSARRVPSETRKKTDTVSVFLDRSEGLTPQTLAVQFGYFSGLQSWAPVLIPLAIFAAGNVGGVLLRTLAERLSKRWAGRVGFWRRREEEVTRETGVVLDRETLARIIPGTTTYQQVLDLCGRTVEERQTLNEPERRTLIYRGKRIVPGRRRVAGLLATVTHWDVEDHETEIIVERDIVRDVKAHVRRARLLEPAGAVP
;
A
#
# COMPACT_ATOMS: atom_id res chain seq x y z
N MET A 1 -24.38 9.01 3.93
CA MET A 1 -23.50 7.83 3.69
C MET A 1 -23.14 7.56 2.22
N ARG A 2 -24.01 7.84 1.24
CA ARG A 2 -23.76 7.53 -0.19
C ARG A 2 -22.67 8.41 -0.86
N ARG A 3 -22.54 9.67 -0.44
CA ARG A 3 -21.55 10.62 -0.99
C ARG A 3 -20.10 10.38 -0.51
N PHE A 4 -19.93 9.83 0.70
CA PHE A 4 -18.61 9.51 1.26
C PHE A 4 -17.99 8.25 0.62
N ARG A 5 -18.82 7.28 0.20
CA ARG A 5 -18.35 6.10 -0.53
C ARG A 5 -17.91 6.43 -1.96
N LEU A 6 -18.62 7.32 -2.65
CA LEU A 6 -18.23 7.80 -3.98
C LEU A 6 -16.94 8.62 -3.95
N ALA A 7 -16.74 9.46 -2.94
CA ALA A 7 -15.48 10.20 -2.75
C ALA A 7 -14.29 9.25 -2.48
N LEU A 8 -14.50 8.19 -1.69
CA LEU A 8 -13.45 7.19 -1.44
C LEU A 8 -13.12 6.36 -2.69
N THR A 9 -14.11 6.09 -3.55
CA THR A 9 -13.90 5.34 -4.81
C THR A 9 -13.18 6.20 -5.85
N GLY A 10 -13.48 7.50 -5.91
CA GLY A 10 -12.77 8.46 -6.76
C GLY A 10 -11.30 8.67 -6.36
N VAL A 11 -11.00 8.69 -5.06
CA VAL A 11 -9.62 8.80 -4.56
C VAL A 11 -8.82 7.49 -4.76
N LEU A 12 -9.46 6.32 -4.66
CA LEU A 12 -8.83 5.04 -4.96
C LEU A 12 -8.57 4.83 -6.48
N LEU A 13 -9.38 5.44 -7.34
CA LEU A 13 -9.17 5.42 -8.81
C LEU A 13 -8.12 6.43 -9.28
N LEU A 14 -7.80 7.47 -8.50
CA LEU A 14 -6.76 8.46 -8.82
C LEU A 14 -5.34 8.08 -8.32
N ALA A 15 -5.21 7.03 -7.49
CA ALA A 15 -3.92 6.61 -6.93
C ALA A 15 -3.24 5.46 -7.69
N ALA A 16 -3.93 4.85 -8.66
CA ALA A 16 -3.33 3.86 -9.56
C ALA A 16 -2.99 4.54 -10.88
N VAL A 17 -1.99 5.43 -10.89
CA VAL A 17 -1.30 5.74 -12.14
C VAL A 17 -0.73 4.40 -12.62
N PRO A 18 -1.17 3.86 -13.77
CA PRO A 18 -0.55 2.66 -14.31
C PRO A 18 0.94 2.99 -14.43
N ALA A 19 1.77 2.20 -13.75
CA ALA A 19 3.21 2.32 -13.89
C ALA A 19 3.49 2.27 -15.39
N VAL A 20 4.01 3.36 -15.93
CA VAL A 20 4.35 3.47 -17.35
C VAL A 20 5.27 2.29 -17.63
N ALA A 21 4.75 1.31 -18.35
CA ALA A 21 5.53 0.21 -18.85
C ALA A 21 6.53 0.79 -19.86
N HIS A 22 7.75 0.29 -19.79
CA HIS A 22 8.92 0.73 -20.51
C HIS A 22 9.34 -0.41 -21.46
N ALA A 23 8.82 -0.49 -22.69
CA ALA A 23 9.36 -1.46 -23.66
C ALA A 23 10.29 -1.06 -24.81
N GLN A 24 11.12 -2.07 -25.07
CA GLN A 24 12.02 -2.27 -26.17
C GLN A 24 11.33 -2.90 -27.38
N VAL A 25 11.47 -2.30 -28.57
CA VAL A 25 11.08 -2.89 -29.85
C VAL A 25 12.24 -2.81 -30.83
N PHE A 26 12.53 -3.92 -31.50
CA PHE A 26 13.52 -3.97 -32.58
C PHE A 26 12.85 -3.67 -33.92
N LEU A 27 13.42 -2.71 -34.64
CA LEU A 27 13.03 -2.31 -35.98
C LEU A 27 14.18 -2.57 -36.94
N ALA A 28 13.88 -3.12 -38.10
CA ALA A 28 14.82 -3.26 -39.18
C ALA A 28 14.87 -1.98 -40.04
N SER A 29 15.91 -1.82 -40.84
CA SER A 29 15.97 -0.70 -41.79
C SER A 29 15.11 -0.94 -43.03
N LYS A 30 14.92 -2.21 -43.43
CA LYS A 30 14.10 -2.62 -44.57
C LYS A 30 12.74 -3.18 -44.09
N PRO A 31 11.66 -2.95 -44.85
CA PRO A 31 10.38 -3.64 -44.62
C PRO A 31 10.53 -5.16 -44.64
N HIS A 32 9.76 -5.86 -43.82
CA HIS A 32 9.70 -7.34 -43.78
C HIS A 32 11.09 -8.00 -43.65
N PRO A 33 11.79 -7.82 -42.51
CA PRO A 33 13.21 -8.12 -42.35
C PRO A 33 13.64 -9.56 -42.66
N GLY A 34 12.71 -10.53 -42.68
CA GLY A 34 13.01 -11.92 -43.03
C GLY A 34 13.82 -12.68 -41.99
N PHE A 35 14.05 -12.10 -40.81
CA PHE A 35 14.70 -12.72 -39.65
C PHE A 35 13.98 -12.36 -38.35
N GLU A 36 14.32 -13.07 -37.27
CA GLU A 36 13.74 -12.89 -35.93
C GLU A 36 14.85 -12.63 -34.89
N ILE A 37 14.50 -12.04 -33.75
CA ILE A 37 15.42 -11.84 -32.61
C ILE A 37 15.30 -13.02 -31.65
N GLY A 38 16.42 -13.71 -31.42
CA GLY A 38 16.52 -14.66 -30.33
C GLY A 38 17.85 -15.43 -30.33
N PRO A 39 18.32 -15.89 -29.14
CA PRO A 39 17.74 -15.61 -27.82
C PRO A 39 17.83 -14.12 -27.44
N LEU A 40 17.02 -13.65 -26.48
CA LEU A 40 16.99 -12.25 -26.03
C LEU A 40 17.00 -12.16 -24.50
N PHE A 41 17.92 -11.38 -23.94
CA PHE A 41 18.02 -11.14 -22.51
C PHE A 41 18.11 -9.64 -22.23
N VAL A 42 17.13 -9.11 -21.50
CA VAL A 42 17.12 -7.74 -21.00
C VAL A 42 17.42 -7.78 -19.52
N ARG A 43 18.58 -7.29 -19.10
CA ARG A 43 19.04 -7.40 -17.72
C ARG A 43 19.35 -6.04 -17.12
N ALA A 44 18.60 -5.66 -16.08
CA ALA A 44 18.96 -4.53 -15.22
C ALA A 44 19.79 -5.01 -14.03
N THR A 45 20.79 -4.23 -13.59
CA THR A 45 21.51 -4.49 -12.34
C THR A 45 21.23 -3.36 -11.35
N VAL A 46 20.66 -3.72 -10.20
CA VAL A 46 20.28 -2.80 -9.12
C VAL A 46 21.27 -2.93 -7.96
N THR A 47 21.75 -1.78 -7.49
CA THR A 47 22.63 -1.67 -6.33
C THR A 47 21.95 -0.86 -5.21
N PRO A 48 22.42 -0.96 -3.96
CA PRO A 48 21.89 -0.19 -2.84
C PRO A 48 21.99 1.33 -2.99
N GLU A 49 22.83 1.84 -3.90
CA GLU A 49 22.98 3.27 -4.18
C GLU A 49 21.78 3.85 -4.95
N LEU A 50 20.99 2.98 -5.62
CA LEU A 50 19.70 3.31 -6.26
C LEU A 50 19.73 4.46 -7.29
N GLY A 51 20.89 4.70 -7.88
CA GLY A 51 21.10 5.73 -8.90
C GLY A 51 20.81 5.24 -10.32
N VAL A 52 21.70 5.63 -11.25
CA VAL A 52 21.62 5.23 -12.65
C VAL A 52 21.76 3.72 -12.78
N VAL A 53 20.78 3.08 -13.43
CA VAL A 53 20.72 1.63 -13.53
C VAL A 53 21.42 1.18 -14.82
N PRO A 54 22.49 0.37 -14.72
CA PRO A 54 23.05 -0.29 -15.88
C PRO A 54 22.08 -1.36 -16.40
N ILE A 55 21.85 -1.35 -17.71
CA ILE A 55 21.03 -2.31 -18.42
C ILE A 55 21.84 -2.91 -19.56
N ASP A 56 21.90 -4.23 -19.61
CA ASP A 56 22.44 -4.98 -20.72
C ASP A 56 21.30 -5.59 -21.54
N VAL A 57 21.27 -5.30 -22.83
CA VAL A 57 20.41 -5.99 -23.80
C VAL A 57 21.30 -6.91 -24.60
N THR A 58 21.10 -8.22 -24.44
CA THR A 58 21.89 -9.25 -25.11
C THR A 58 21.00 -10.05 -26.05
N TRP A 59 21.37 -10.19 -27.32
CA TRP A 59 20.53 -10.88 -28.31
C TRP A 59 21.33 -11.57 -29.41
N SER A 60 20.66 -12.42 -30.20
CA SER A 60 21.15 -12.90 -31.50
C SER A 60 20.04 -12.80 -32.55
N VAL A 61 20.38 -13.09 -33.80
CA VAL A 61 19.42 -13.14 -34.90
C VAL A 61 19.19 -14.59 -35.32
N SER A 62 17.93 -14.98 -35.36
CA SER A 62 17.48 -16.26 -35.89
C SER A 62 17.06 -16.09 -37.34
N VAL A 63 17.81 -16.74 -38.24
CA VAL A 63 17.54 -16.73 -39.68
C VAL A 63 16.77 -18.00 -40.05
N PRO A 64 15.59 -17.90 -40.69
CA PRO A 64 14.86 -19.04 -41.23
C PRO A 64 15.71 -19.83 -42.23
N ALA A 65 15.55 -21.17 -42.25
CA ALA A 65 16.36 -22.06 -43.09
C ALA A 65 16.23 -21.81 -44.60
N ASN A 66 15.19 -21.10 -45.04
CA ASN A 66 14.91 -20.77 -46.44
C ASN A 66 15.50 -19.40 -46.88
N ARG A 67 16.33 -18.75 -46.06
CA ARG A 67 16.91 -17.43 -46.35
C ARG A 67 18.43 -17.46 -46.33
N THR A 68 19.02 -16.68 -47.22
CA THR A 68 20.47 -16.49 -47.31
C THR A 68 20.88 -15.27 -46.51
N VAL A 69 21.95 -15.41 -45.72
CA VAL A 69 22.44 -14.39 -44.79
C VAL A 69 22.80 -13.06 -45.47
N GLY A 70 23.35 -13.11 -46.69
CA GLY A 70 23.75 -11.90 -47.43
C GLY A 70 22.60 -10.95 -47.77
N ASP A 71 21.39 -11.47 -47.93
CA ASP A 71 20.21 -10.65 -48.26
C ASP A 71 19.64 -9.93 -47.03
N LEU A 72 20.07 -10.31 -45.83
CA LEU A 72 19.54 -9.85 -44.55
C LEU A 72 20.31 -8.67 -43.97
N GLU A 73 21.46 -8.32 -44.54
CA GLU A 73 22.31 -7.23 -44.08
C GLU A 73 21.56 -5.90 -44.08
N GLN A 74 21.38 -5.35 -42.88
CA GLN A 74 20.74 -4.07 -42.62
C GLN A 74 20.94 -3.62 -41.17
N ASP A 75 20.97 -2.31 -40.94
CA ASP A 75 20.99 -1.79 -39.57
C ASP A 75 19.70 -2.14 -38.82
N VAL A 76 19.84 -2.34 -37.51
CA VAL A 76 18.74 -2.58 -36.59
C VAL A 76 18.61 -1.39 -35.66
N THR A 77 17.39 -0.97 -35.38
CA THR A 77 17.10 0.09 -34.44
C THR A 77 16.37 -0.47 -33.24
N LEU A 78 16.86 -0.20 -32.04
CA LEU A 78 16.16 -0.50 -30.80
C LEU A 78 15.46 0.78 -30.31
N LEU A 79 14.14 0.74 -30.28
CA LEU A 79 13.33 1.75 -29.60
C LEU A 79 13.35 1.44 -28.10
N TRP A 80 14.00 2.28 -27.32
CA TRP A 80 14.09 2.17 -25.87
C TRP A 80 13.20 3.23 -25.19
N PRO A 81 12.45 2.91 -24.14
CA PRO A 81 11.64 3.87 -23.41
C PRO A 81 12.36 4.38 -22.17
N GLY A 82 12.39 5.70 -22.01
CA GLY A 82 13.20 6.37 -21.02
C GLY A 82 14.42 7.01 -21.65
N GLY A 83 15.05 7.90 -20.89
CA GLY A 83 16.28 8.56 -21.28
C GLY A 83 17.51 7.75 -20.89
N LEU A 84 18.48 7.71 -21.79
CA LEU A 84 19.81 7.19 -21.48
C LEU A 84 20.70 8.29 -20.91
N VAL A 85 21.72 7.88 -20.19
CA VAL A 85 22.78 8.77 -19.70
C VAL A 85 23.95 8.68 -20.68
N HIS A 86 24.26 9.78 -21.36
CA HIS A 86 25.47 9.89 -22.17
C HIS A 86 26.71 9.86 -21.28
N ASP A 87 27.70 9.05 -21.66
CA ASP A 87 28.95 8.90 -20.92
C ASP A 87 30.03 9.94 -21.30
N GLY A 88 29.75 10.81 -22.28
CA GLY A 88 30.64 11.87 -22.74
C GLY A 88 31.79 11.41 -23.63
N LYS A 89 31.99 10.11 -23.84
CA LYS A 89 33.22 9.58 -24.47
C LYS A 89 33.16 9.57 -25.98
N ALA A 90 32.00 9.22 -26.53
CA ALA A 90 31.82 8.97 -27.95
C ALA A 90 31.07 10.12 -28.64
N PRO A 91 31.43 10.46 -29.90
CA PRO A 91 30.79 11.54 -30.63
C PRO A 91 29.33 11.22 -30.92
N ARG A 92 28.50 12.27 -30.84
CA ARG A 92 27.08 12.22 -31.18
C ARG A 92 26.86 11.99 -32.67
N ASP A 93 25.71 11.43 -33.00
CA ASP A 93 25.32 11.17 -34.39
C ASP A 93 24.32 12.22 -34.89
N PRO A 94 24.78 13.21 -35.70
CA PRO A 94 23.91 14.31 -36.13
C PRO A 94 22.80 13.83 -37.08
N ALA A 95 23.02 12.76 -37.84
CA ALA A 95 21.99 12.20 -38.72
C ALA A 95 20.83 11.61 -37.92
N LEU A 96 21.14 10.95 -36.80
CA LEU A 96 20.13 10.39 -35.90
C LEU A 96 19.32 11.49 -35.18
N ALA A 97 20.00 12.56 -34.74
CA ALA A 97 19.34 13.72 -34.14
C ALA A 97 18.46 14.47 -35.13
N LYS A 98 18.93 14.63 -36.38
CA LYS A 98 18.15 15.20 -37.47
C LYS A 98 16.93 14.34 -37.79
N TYR A 99 17.09 13.01 -37.88
CA TYR A 99 15.97 12.08 -38.07
C TYR A 99 14.87 12.28 -37.02
N ALA A 100 15.21 12.30 -35.72
CA ALA A 100 14.22 12.54 -34.67
C ALA A 100 13.55 13.92 -34.78
N SER A 101 14.33 14.96 -35.13
CA SER A 101 13.80 16.33 -35.27
C SER A 101 12.85 16.47 -36.46
N ASP A 102 13.20 15.87 -37.60
CA ASP A 102 12.39 15.86 -38.83
C ASP A 102 11.02 15.16 -38.60
N HIS A 103 10.93 14.25 -37.63
CA HIS A 103 9.70 13.56 -37.23
C HIS A 103 8.93 14.29 -36.11
N GLY A 104 9.29 15.55 -35.83
CA GLY A 104 8.58 16.41 -34.88
C GLY A 104 8.90 16.12 -33.41
N PHE A 105 10.03 15.46 -33.10
CA PHE A 105 10.49 15.26 -31.74
C PHE A 105 11.53 16.30 -31.33
N LYS A 106 11.52 16.68 -30.06
CA LYS A 106 12.56 17.52 -29.48
C LYS A 106 13.65 16.63 -28.90
N VAL A 107 14.85 16.69 -29.47
CA VAL A 107 16.02 15.97 -28.97
C VAL A 107 16.47 16.57 -27.64
N VAL A 108 16.65 15.72 -26.63
CA VAL A 108 17.07 16.09 -25.26
C VAL A 108 18.53 15.73 -25.03
N ASP A 109 18.95 14.54 -25.48
CA ASP A 109 20.33 14.06 -25.34
C ASP A 109 20.68 13.09 -26.46
N GLY A 110 21.96 12.76 -26.62
CA GLY A 110 22.41 11.77 -27.59
C GLY A 110 23.89 11.44 -27.39
N GLY A 111 24.29 10.30 -27.93
CA GLY A 111 25.64 9.77 -27.76
C GLY A 111 25.80 8.40 -28.40
N ARG A 112 26.70 7.59 -27.84
CA ARG A 112 26.83 6.17 -28.18
C ARG A 112 26.83 5.33 -26.92
N VAL A 113 26.36 4.10 -27.05
CA VAL A 113 26.42 3.06 -26.02
C VAL A 113 27.42 1.98 -26.43
N ASP A 114 28.07 1.40 -25.43
CA ASP A 114 29.05 0.35 -25.65
C ASP A 114 28.36 -0.89 -26.24
N MET A 115 28.97 -1.44 -27.29
CA MET A 115 28.50 -2.62 -27.98
C MET A 115 29.58 -3.70 -27.99
N PHE A 116 29.18 -4.95 -27.77
CA PHE A 116 30.07 -6.10 -27.68
C PHE A 116 29.51 -7.28 -28.47
N ALA A 117 30.39 -8.06 -29.08
CA ALA A 117 30.11 -9.42 -29.51
C ALA A 117 30.60 -10.39 -28.42
N ILE A 118 29.74 -11.33 -28.02
CA ILE A 118 30.00 -12.30 -26.96
C ILE A 118 30.09 -13.67 -27.59
N ASP A 119 31.31 -14.18 -27.71
CA ASP A 119 31.57 -15.55 -28.11
C ASP A 119 31.14 -16.50 -26.99
N GLN A 120 30.14 -17.34 -27.27
CA GLN A 120 29.60 -18.29 -26.31
C GLN A 120 30.55 -19.45 -26.04
N PHE A 121 31.39 -19.80 -27.02
CA PHE A 121 32.29 -20.96 -26.98
C PHE A 121 33.76 -20.57 -26.79
N GLY A 122 34.08 -19.28 -26.88
CA GLY A 122 35.41 -18.75 -26.72
C GLY A 122 36.01 -18.91 -25.31
N PRO A 123 37.34 -18.80 -25.17
CA PRO A 123 38.00 -18.86 -23.89
C PRO A 123 37.58 -17.68 -22.98
N PRO A 124 37.43 -17.88 -21.65
CA PRO A 124 36.83 -16.90 -20.73
C PRO A 124 37.35 -15.45 -20.84
N GLY A 125 38.65 -15.27 -21.12
CA GLY A 125 39.27 -13.94 -21.25
C GLY A 125 38.98 -13.20 -22.57
N HIS A 126 38.52 -13.90 -23.60
CA HIS A 126 38.29 -13.35 -24.95
C HIS A 126 36.83 -13.44 -25.41
N ARG A 127 35.93 -13.93 -24.54
CA ARG A 127 34.50 -14.04 -24.88
C ARG A 127 33.90 -12.70 -25.25
N ARG A 128 34.28 -11.61 -24.58
CA ARG A 128 33.72 -10.28 -24.83
C ARG A 128 34.63 -9.47 -25.75
N GLN A 129 34.19 -9.25 -26.98
CA GLN A 129 34.90 -8.48 -28.00
C GLN A 129 34.20 -7.13 -28.22
N PRO A 130 34.84 -5.98 -27.97
CA PRO A 130 34.22 -4.68 -28.18
C PRO A 130 34.02 -4.39 -29.68
N ILE A 131 32.92 -3.71 -30.00
CA ILE A 131 32.66 -3.14 -31.33
C ILE A 131 32.97 -1.65 -31.26
N ALA A 132 34.07 -1.24 -31.89
CA ALA A 132 34.62 0.11 -31.76
C ALA A 132 33.62 1.21 -32.15
N ALA A 133 32.71 0.95 -33.09
CA ALA A 133 31.69 1.90 -33.50
C ALA A 133 30.62 2.17 -32.41
N GLY A 134 30.38 1.21 -31.50
CA GLY A 134 29.25 1.24 -30.58
C GLY A 134 27.89 1.32 -31.29
N ALA A 135 26.82 1.55 -30.53
CA ALA A 135 25.51 1.87 -31.09
C ALA A 135 25.17 3.34 -30.80
N ALA A 136 24.78 4.10 -31.82
CA ALA A 136 24.43 5.52 -31.66
C ALA A 136 23.03 5.64 -31.07
N PHE A 137 22.80 6.61 -30.18
CA PHE A 137 21.47 6.84 -29.63
C PHE A 137 21.09 8.33 -29.59
N VAL A 138 19.80 8.57 -29.64
CA VAL A 138 19.20 9.89 -29.38
C VAL A 138 18.00 9.73 -28.44
N THR A 139 18.00 10.48 -27.34
CA THR A 139 16.87 10.60 -26.43
C THR A 139 16.06 11.84 -26.81
N PHE A 140 14.75 11.69 -26.90
CA PHE A 140 13.84 12.72 -27.36
C PHE A 140 12.54 12.72 -26.57
N VAL A 141 11.82 13.83 -26.63
CA VAL A 141 10.48 13.99 -26.06
C VAL A 141 9.54 14.53 -27.13
N ARG A 142 8.25 14.26 -26.95
CA ARG A 142 7.20 14.88 -27.75
C ARG A 142 6.54 15.97 -26.93
N GLU A 143 6.68 17.21 -27.37
CA GLU A 143 5.93 18.33 -26.81
C GLU A 143 4.51 18.33 -27.38
N SER A 144 3.54 18.66 -26.54
CA SER A 144 2.15 18.84 -26.93
C SER A 144 1.61 20.02 -26.15
N GLU A 145 0.93 20.91 -26.86
CA GLU A 145 0.34 22.13 -26.28
C GLU A 145 -0.67 21.80 -25.16
N THR A 146 -1.38 20.67 -25.27
CA THR A 146 -2.45 20.30 -24.34
C THR A 146 -2.01 19.38 -23.20
N LEU A 147 -1.02 18.52 -23.45
CA LEU A 147 -0.64 17.44 -22.53
C LEU A 147 0.80 17.57 -22.00
N GLY A 148 1.47 18.70 -22.27
CA GLY A 148 2.86 18.94 -21.89
C GLY A 148 3.85 17.95 -22.53
N PRO A 149 5.12 17.97 -22.10
CA PRO A 149 6.15 17.05 -22.61
C PRO A 149 5.80 15.61 -22.25
N SER A 150 5.99 14.70 -23.21
CA SER A 150 5.87 13.26 -22.97
C SER A 150 7.00 12.75 -22.06
N ALA A 151 6.83 11.54 -21.52
CA ALA A 151 7.96 10.76 -21.05
C ALA A 151 9.01 10.61 -22.19
N PRO A 152 10.32 10.59 -21.86
CA PRO A 152 11.36 10.47 -22.86
C PRO A 152 11.34 9.10 -23.55
N GLY A 153 11.58 9.09 -24.84
CA GLY A 153 11.90 7.91 -25.64
C GLY A 153 13.34 8.00 -26.15
N THR A 154 13.95 6.86 -26.45
CA THR A 154 15.30 6.78 -27.01
C THR A 154 15.30 5.88 -28.23
N LEU A 155 15.97 6.33 -29.28
CA LEU A 155 16.18 5.56 -30.50
C LEU A 155 17.66 5.19 -30.56
N ILE A 156 17.96 3.89 -30.60
CA ILE A 156 19.32 3.35 -30.60
C ILE A 156 19.56 2.68 -31.95
N ARG A 157 20.40 3.26 -32.79
CA ARG A 157 20.82 2.68 -34.06
C ARG A 157 22.01 1.75 -33.84
N ILE A 158 21.77 0.47 -34.12
CA ILE A 158 22.71 -0.63 -33.98
C ILE A 158 23.27 -0.94 -35.37
N PRO A 159 24.57 -0.69 -35.61
CA PRO A 159 25.18 -1.01 -36.90
C PRO A 159 25.17 -2.52 -37.12
N TRP A 160 24.99 -2.94 -38.37
CA TRP A 160 25.12 -4.35 -38.73
C TRP A 160 26.54 -4.87 -38.46
N ASP A 161 26.62 -6.10 -37.96
CA ASP A 161 27.87 -6.83 -37.76
C ASP A 161 27.67 -8.27 -38.22
N HIS A 162 28.60 -8.82 -39.01
CA HIS A 162 28.51 -10.18 -39.53
C HIS A 162 28.44 -11.26 -38.44
N ARG A 163 28.83 -10.95 -37.19
CA ARG A 163 28.70 -11.87 -36.05
C ARG A 163 27.26 -11.98 -35.54
N VAL A 164 26.37 -11.02 -35.85
CA VAL A 164 24.97 -11.00 -35.41
C VAL A 164 24.20 -12.24 -35.88
N VAL A 165 24.49 -12.72 -37.08
CA VAL A 165 23.85 -13.89 -37.71
C VAL A 165 24.56 -15.21 -37.39
N ASN A 166 25.70 -15.15 -36.69
CA ASN A 166 26.44 -16.33 -36.27
C ASN A 166 25.93 -16.76 -34.88
N ARG A 167 25.32 -17.94 -34.79
CA ARG A 167 24.77 -18.50 -33.54
C ARG A 167 25.80 -18.71 -32.43
N ALA A 168 27.10 -18.73 -32.75
CA ALA A 168 28.17 -18.76 -31.76
C ALA A 168 28.32 -17.44 -30.98
N PHE A 169 27.76 -16.35 -31.49
CA PHE A 169 27.87 -15.02 -30.90
C PHE A 169 26.52 -14.50 -30.38
N LEU A 170 26.57 -13.81 -29.25
CA LEU A 170 25.51 -12.91 -28.79
C LEU A 170 25.99 -11.48 -28.89
N MET A 171 25.17 -10.60 -29.44
CA MET A 171 25.40 -9.17 -29.38
C MET A 171 24.96 -8.65 -28.02
N ARG A 172 25.69 -7.69 -27.46
CA ARG A 172 25.31 -6.99 -26.24
C ARG A 172 25.48 -5.50 -26.41
N ILE A 173 24.46 -4.75 -26.03
CA ILE A 173 24.55 -3.31 -25.75
C ILE A 173 24.49 -3.11 -24.26
N SER A 174 25.40 -2.31 -23.72
CA SER A 174 25.41 -1.90 -22.31
C SER A 174 25.09 -0.42 -22.23
N MET A 175 24.00 -0.09 -21.53
CA MET A 175 23.49 1.27 -21.42
C MET A 175 23.18 1.63 -19.97
N LYS A 176 23.10 2.94 -19.71
CA LYS A 176 22.83 3.50 -18.40
C LYS A 176 21.52 4.26 -18.44
N VAL A 177 20.55 3.84 -17.64
CA VAL A 177 19.17 4.36 -17.66
C VAL A 177 18.86 5.08 -16.37
N LYS A 178 18.27 6.27 -16.47
CA LYS A 178 17.76 7.04 -15.32
C LYS A 178 16.27 6.79 -15.11
N ASP A 179 15.80 7.07 -13.90
CA ASP A 179 14.36 7.13 -13.55
C ASP A 179 13.57 5.82 -13.72
N ILE A 180 14.25 4.66 -13.86
CA ILE A 180 13.60 3.34 -13.95
C ILE A 180 13.24 2.78 -12.57
N ILE A 181 13.98 3.17 -11.54
CA ILE A 181 13.66 2.88 -10.14
C ILE A 181 12.88 4.08 -9.61
N LYS A 182 11.67 3.84 -9.13
CA LYS A 182 10.83 4.89 -8.53
C LYS A 182 10.64 4.61 -7.05
N PRO A 183 10.73 5.63 -6.17
CA PRO A 183 10.35 5.46 -4.78
C PRO A 183 8.86 5.13 -4.72
N LYS A 184 8.51 4.17 -3.86
CA LYS A 184 7.13 3.88 -3.51
C LYS A 184 6.73 4.85 -2.40
N SER A 185 5.65 5.59 -2.62
CA SER A 185 5.08 6.47 -1.59
C SER A 185 4.73 5.67 -0.36
N GLY A 186 5.17 6.14 0.80
CA GLY A 186 4.85 5.59 2.10
C GLY A 186 4.71 6.71 3.13
N THR A 187 4.19 6.36 4.31
CA THR A 187 4.18 7.30 5.43
C THR A 187 5.57 7.45 6.03
N TRP A 188 5.85 8.56 6.74
CA TRP A 188 7.16 8.75 7.40
C TRP A 188 7.47 7.62 8.40
N ILE A 189 6.43 7.08 9.05
CA ILE A 189 6.52 5.94 9.97
C ILE A 189 6.95 4.68 9.22
N GLU A 190 6.34 4.41 8.06
CA GLU A 190 6.71 3.28 7.20
C GLU A 190 8.16 3.35 6.76
N HIS A 191 8.61 4.53 6.30
CA HIS A 191 10.00 4.72 5.88
C HIS A 191 10.99 4.55 7.02
N THR A 192 10.64 4.99 8.23
CA THR A 192 11.51 4.91 9.41
C THR A 192 11.64 3.48 9.92
N LEU A 193 10.53 2.74 10.02
CA LEU A 193 10.51 1.38 10.58
C LEU A 193 10.87 0.30 9.56
N TRP A 194 10.46 0.47 8.30
CA TRP A 194 10.58 -0.56 7.26
C TRP A 194 11.49 -0.14 6.09
N GLY A 195 12.16 1.00 6.20
CA GLY A 195 13.07 1.50 5.16
C GLY A 195 12.38 2.03 3.91
N ASN A 196 13.17 2.66 3.06
CA ASN A 196 12.68 3.15 1.78
C ASN A 196 12.32 1.99 0.85
N ARG A 197 11.16 2.12 0.21
CA ARG A 197 10.64 1.14 -0.75
C ARG A 197 10.73 1.71 -2.13
N TYR A 198 11.07 0.85 -3.07
CA TYR A 198 11.30 1.20 -4.45
C TYR A 198 10.59 0.19 -5.35
N ARG A 199 10.26 0.64 -6.55
CA ARG A 199 9.74 -0.18 -7.62
C ARG A 199 10.60 0.02 -8.85
N ILE A 200 11.14 -1.08 -9.36
CA ILE A 200 11.74 -1.13 -10.68
C ILE A 200 10.75 -1.77 -11.65
N THR A 201 10.67 -1.27 -12.88
CA THR A 201 9.80 -1.81 -13.92
C THR A 201 10.56 -1.89 -15.24
N LEU A 202 10.76 -3.11 -15.73
CA LEU A 202 11.24 -3.40 -17.08
C LEU A 202 10.06 -3.81 -17.95
N SER A 203 10.13 -3.58 -19.27
CA SER A 203 9.13 -4.10 -20.19
C SER A 203 9.69 -4.42 -21.56
N PHE A 204 8.88 -5.16 -22.31
CA PHE A 204 9.05 -5.50 -23.70
C PHE A 204 7.69 -5.39 -24.42
N GLY A 205 7.65 -4.99 -25.70
CA GLY A 205 6.41 -4.78 -26.48
C GLY A 205 5.54 -3.52 -26.23
N GLU A 206 5.65 -2.81 -25.11
CA GLU A 206 5.03 -1.48 -24.83
C GLU A 206 5.39 -0.34 -25.82
N VAL A 207 4.55 -0.17 -26.82
CA VAL A 207 4.65 0.91 -27.83
C VAL A 207 3.71 2.09 -27.59
N ARG A 208 2.86 2.07 -26.55
CA ARG A 208 1.80 3.09 -26.38
C ARG A 208 2.29 4.41 -25.79
N GLN A 209 3.57 4.53 -25.45
CA GLN A 209 4.12 5.78 -24.94
C GLN A 209 4.04 6.87 -26.02
N ARG A 210 3.66 8.10 -25.61
CA ARG A 210 3.44 9.23 -26.53
C ARG A 210 4.66 9.58 -27.42
N ALA A 211 5.88 9.32 -26.94
CA ALA A 211 7.11 9.51 -27.71
C ALA A 211 7.42 8.34 -28.66
N ILE A 212 7.12 7.10 -28.26
CA ILE A 212 7.50 5.88 -29.01
C ILE A 212 6.46 5.52 -30.07
N PHE A 213 5.17 5.71 -29.75
CA PHE A 213 4.06 5.26 -30.58
C PHE A 213 4.13 5.74 -32.04
N PRO A 214 4.41 7.03 -32.35
CA PRO A 214 4.44 7.49 -33.74
C PRO A 214 5.54 6.81 -34.56
N LEU A 215 6.75 6.67 -33.99
CA LEU A 215 7.87 5.99 -34.66
C LEU A 215 7.57 4.51 -34.91
N TYR A 216 6.94 3.85 -33.93
CA TYR A 216 6.48 2.48 -34.11
C TYR A 216 5.41 2.38 -35.22
N LEU A 217 4.41 3.27 -35.22
CA LEU A 217 3.28 3.22 -36.16
C LEU A 217 3.74 3.39 -37.62
N GLU A 218 4.72 4.26 -37.84
CA GLU A 218 5.33 4.52 -39.13
C GLU A 218 6.19 3.34 -39.62
N ASN A 219 6.93 2.70 -38.71
CA ASN A 219 7.84 1.59 -39.02
C ASN A 219 7.26 0.21 -38.69
N ARG A 220 5.93 0.08 -38.62
CA ARG A 220 5.25 -1.15 -38.16
C ARG A 220 5.54 -2.38 -39.02
N ASP A 221 5.82 -2.17 -40.30
CA ASP A 221 6.21 -3.18 -41.30
C ASP A 221 7.67 -3.63 -41.16
N ARG A 222 8.47 -2.89 -40.39
CA ARG A 222 9.89 -3.16 -40.10
C ARG A 222 10.11 -3.80 -38.73
N VAL A 223 9.05 -4.05 -37.97
CA VAL A 223 9.15 -4.66 -36.64
C VAL A 223 9.69 -6.08 -36.74
N ILE A 224 10.77 -6.35 -36.00
CA ILE A 224 11.39 -7.67 -35.93
C ILE A 224 10.71 -8.45 -34.79
N ARG A 225 10.28 -9.67 -35.09
CA ARG A 225 9.59 -10.55 -34.12
C ARG A 225 10.61 -11.31 -33.26
N LEU A 226 10.18 -11.74 -32.08
CA LEU A 226 10.94 -12.70 -31.30
C LEU A 226 10.94 -14.08 -31.99
N SER A 227 12.03 -14.81 -31.88
CA SER A 227 12.15 -16.19 -32.36
C SER A 227 11.62 -17.19 -31.32
N GLU A 228 11.74 -18.48 -31.62
CA GLU A 228 11.44 -19.58 -30.67
C GLU A 228 12.53 -19.76 -29.59
N ASP A 229 13.65 -19.06 -29.74
CA ASP A 229 14.74 -19.12 -28.76
C ASP A 229 14.34 -18.42 -27.45
N PRO A 230 14.95 -18.79 -26.31
CA PRO A 230 14.59 -18.22 -25.02
C PRO A 230 14.72 -16.69 -24.99
N ALA A 231 13.64 -16.03 -24.58
CA ALA A 231 13.60 -14.59 -24.35
C ALA A 231 13.22 -14.31 -22.88
N GLN A 232 13.98 -13.45 -22.18
CA GLN A 232 13.78 -13.17 -20.75
C GLN A 232 14.06 -11.71 -20.40
N MET A 233 13.30 -11.20 -19.41
CA MET A 233 13.63 -9.99 -18.68
C MET A 233 14.13 -10.36 -17.28
N MET A 234 15.18 -9.68 -16.82
CA MET A 234 15.88 -10.01 -15.59
C MET A 234 16.24 -8.73 -14.83
N VAL A 235 16.10 -8.77 -13.51
CA VAL A 235 16.62 -7.77 -12.58
C VAL A 235 17.55 -8.47 -11.60
N ASP A 236 18.84 -8.13 -11.67
CA ASP A 236 19.84 -8.58 -10.71
C ASP A 236 19.91 -7.58 -9.56
N PHE A 237 19.68 -8.05 -8.34
CA PHE A 237 19.83 -7.27 -7.12
C PHE A 237 21.12 -7.66 -6.41
N ALA A 238 22.07 -6.72 -6.33
CA ALA A 238 23.29 -6.91 -5.55
C ALA A 238 22.97 -6.90 -4.04
N GLU A 239 23.91 -7.37 -3.20
CA GLU A 239 23.77 -7.40 -1.73
C GLU A 239 22.47 -8.07 -1.23
N ASN A 240 22.24 -9.31 -1.65
CA ASN A 240 21.01 -10.05 -1.32
C ASN A 240 20.75 -10.22 0.19
N GLU A 241 21.78 -10.18 1.04
CA GLU A 241 21.68 -10.22 2.51
C GLU A 241 20.89 -9.03 3.09
N ARG A 242 20.87 -7.88 2.39
CA ARG A 242 20.18 -6.65 2.81
C ARG A 242 18.93 -6.36 1.98
N LEU A 243 18.65 -7.21 1.01
CA LEU A 243 17.55 -7.06 0.07
C LEU A 243 16.27 -7.68 0.63
N LYS A 244 15.19 -6.92 0.61
CA LYS A 244 13.83 -7.46 0.73
C LYS A 244 13.03 -7.14 -0.50
N ILE A 245 12.49 -8.19 -1.10
CA ILE A 245 11.51 -8.11 -2.19
C ILE A 245 10.15 -8.34 -1.55
N ASP A 246 9.23 -7.39 -1.72
CA ASP A 246 7.88 -7.46 -1.16
C ASP A 246 6.89 -8.05 -2.17
N GLU A 247 7.04 -7.69 -3.44
CA GLU A 247 6.08 -8.01 -4.50
C GLU A 247 6.82 -8.15 -5.84
N MET A 248 6.38 -9.11 -6.64
CA MET A 248 6.86 -9.34 -8.01
C MET A 248 5.65 -9.51 -8.92
N ALA A 249 5.68 -8.88 -10.09
CA ALA A 249 4.67 -9.02 -11.12
C ALA A 249 5.35 -9.22 -12.49
N PRO A 250 4.80 -10.11 -13.35
CA PRO A 250 3.62 -10.96 -13.14
C PRO A 250 3.89 -12.10 -12.14
N GLY A 251 2.85 -12.82 -11.73
CA GLY A 251 2.97 -13.98 -10.82
C GLY A 251 3.82 -15.14 -11.37
N SER A 252 4.12 -15.14 -12.68
CA SER A 252 5.06 -16.07 -13.31
C SER A 252 6.54 -15.70 -13.10
N ALA A 253 6.84 -14.50 -12.57
CA ALA A 253 8.19 -14.08 -12.26
C ALA A 253 8.80 -14.95 -11.15
N ARG A 254 10.08 -15.30 -11.30
CA ARG A 254 10.81 -16.16 -10.37
C ARG A 254 11.99 -15.42 -9.79
N ARG A 255 12.26 -15.65 -8.50
CA ARG A 255 13.47 -15.20 -7.82
C ARG A 255 14.39 -16.40 -7.62
N VAL A 256 15.61 -16.29 -8.11
CA VAL A 256 16.64 -17.34 -7.97
C VAL A 256 17.96 -16.67 -7.57
N PRO A 257 18.75 -17.26 -6.65
CA PRO A 257 20.11 -16.81 -6.41
C PRO A 257 20.92 -16.84 -7.71
N SER A 258 21.73 -15.80 -7.97
CA SER A 258 22.55 -15.74 -9.18
C SER A 258 23.63 -16.83 -9.15
N GLU A 259 23.71 -17.63 -10.19
CA GLU A 259 24.74 -18.68 -10.32
C GLU A 259 26.13 -18.11 -10.54
N THR A 260 26.22 -16.92 -11.16
CA THR A 260 27.49 -16.33 -11.59
C THR A 260 27.99 -15.22 -10.67
N ARG A 261 27.09 -14.58 -9.91
CA ARG A 261 27.43 -13.45 -9.03
C ARG A 261 27.14 -13.81 -7.58
N LYS A 262 28.17 -13.73 -6.74
CA LYS A 262 28.02 -13.92 -5.29
C LYS A 262 27.09 -12.85 -4.71
N LYS A 263 26.31 -13.23 -3.70
CA LYS A 263 25.39 -12.33 -2.96
C LYS A 263 24.44 -11.53 -3.86
N THR A 264 24.02 -12.12 -4.98
CA THR A 264 23.13 -11.47 -5.95
C THR A 264 21.91 -12.35 -6.13
N ASP A 265 20.73 -11.74 -6.07
CA ASP A 265 19.48 -12.42 -6.40
C ASP A 265 18.97 -11.91 -7.74
N THR A 266 18.60 -12.84 -8.62
CA THR A 266 18.06 -12.54 -9.93
C THR A 266 16.56 -12.78 -9.90
N VAL A 267 15.78 -11.75 -10.24
CA VAL A 267 14.35 -11.89 -10.52
C VAL A 267 14.16 -11.91 -12.03
N SER A 268 13.55 -12.95 -12.58
CA SER A 268 13.35 -13.08 -14.02
C SER A 268 11.95 -13.52 -14.41
N VAL A 269 11.56 -13.17 -15.64
CA VAL A 269 10.35 -13.64 -16.29
C VAL A 269 10.66 -13.95 -17.75
N PHE A 270 10.11 -15.04 -18.26
CA PHE A 270 10.19 -15.38 -19.68
C PHE A 270 9.24 -14.49 -20.48
N LEU A 271 9.69 -14.10 -21.67
CA LEU A 271 8.88 -13.38 -22.64
C LEU A 271 8.11 -14.39 -23.51
N ASP A 272 6.81 -14.18 -23.65
CA ASP A 272 5.95 -14.94 -24.55
C ASP A 272 5.94 -14.29 -25.94
N ARG A 273 6.35 -15.05 -26.96
CA ARG A 273 6.30 -14.61 -28.36
C ARG A 273 4.87 -14.46 -28.88
N SER A 274 3.94 -15.29 -28.41
CA SER A 274 2.55 -15.33 -28.87
C SER A 274 1.79 -14.05 -28.50
N GLU A 275 2.22 -13.39 -27.44
CA GLU A 275 1.69 -12.10 -27.01
C GLU A 275 2.04 -10.95 -27.98
N GLY A 276 2.98 -11.17 -28.91
CA GLY A 276 3.32 -10.23 -29.98
C GLY A 276 3.79 -8.88 -29.43
N LEU A 277 2.96 -7.85 -29.61
CA LEU A 277 3.19 -6.48 -29.11
C LEU A 277 2.40 -6.16 -27.84
N THR A 278 1.78 -7.16 -27.23
CA THR A 278 1.18 -6.99 -25.92
C THR A 278 2.28 -6.69 -24.92
N PRO A 279 2.13 -5.64 -24.11
CA PRO A 279 3.19 -5.24 -23.19
C PRO A 279 3.42 -6.28 -22.10
N GLN A 280 4.63 -6.83 -22.12
CA GLN A 280 5.10 -7.73 -21.09
C GLN A 280 6.00 -6.95 -20.15
N THR A 281 5.69 -7.00 -18.85
CA THR A 281 6.36 -6.17 -17.85
C THR A 281 6.93 -7.02 -16.73
N LEU A 282 8.13 -6.72 -16.27
CA LEU A 282 8.67 -7.24 -15.01
C LEU A 282 8.72 -6.07 -14.02
N ALA A 283 7.85 -6.11 -13.02
CA ALA A 283 7.84 -5.13 -11.94
C ALA A 283 8.23 -5.79 -10.62
N VAL A 284 9.19 -5.20 -9.92
CA VAL A 284 9.66 -5.71 -8.63
C VAL A 284 9.61 -4.57 -7.62
N GLN A 285 8.89 -4.80 -6.51
CA GLN A 285 8.93 -3.93 -5.36
C GLN A 285 9.94 -4.46 -4.35
N PHE A 286 10.88 -3.60 -3.97
CA PHE A 286 11.99 -3.98 -3.12
C PHE A 286 12.42 -2.85 -2.19
N GLY A 287 13.24 -3.18 -1.20
CA GLY A 287 13.94 -2.24 -0.34
C GLY A 287 15.27 -2.82 0.14
N TYR A 288 16.27 -1.96 0.24
CA TYR A 288 17.53 -2.28 0.91
C TYR A 288 17.47 -1.77 2.34
N PHE A 289 17.80 -2.64 3.30
CA PHE A 289 17.86 -2.25 4.71
C PHE A 289 19.28 -1.92 5.14
N SER A 290 19.40 -0.91 6.00
CA SER A 290 20.65 -0.55 6.65
C SER A 290 20.44 -0.16 8.13
N GLY A 291 21.50 -0.30 8.94
CA GLY A 291 21.55 0.23 10.31
C GLY A 291 20.47 -0.32 11.25
N LEU A 292 19.75 0.57 11.95
CA LEU A 292 18.73 0.23 12.96
C LEU A 292 17.46 -0.42 12.35
N GLN A 293 17.22 -0.30 11.05
CA GLN A 293 16.00 -0.85 10.42
C GLN A 293 15.97 -2.38 10.44
N SER A 294 17.12 -3.05 10.39
CA SER A 294 17.21 -4.50 10.56
C SER A 294 16.85 -4.95 11.97
N TRP A 295 16.96 -4.05 12.96
CA TRP A 295 16.60 -4.29 14.36
C TRP A 295 15.15 -3.92 14.68
N ALA A 296 14.40 -3.30 13.77
CA ALA A 296 13.01 -2.88 14.03
C ALA A 296 12.11 -4.01 14.57
N PRO A 297 12.19 -5.28 14.08
CA PRO A 297 11.42 -6.38 14.66
C PRO A 297 11.73 -6.68 16.13
N VAL A 298 12.93 -6.30 16.62
CA VAL A 298 13.36 -6.47 18.02
C VAL A 298 13.05 -5.22 18.84
N LEU A 299 13.31 -4.03 18.28
CA LEU A 299 13.14 -2.75 18.96
C LEU A 299 11.66 -2.37 19.15
N ILE A 300 10.77 -2.68 18.20
CA ILE A 300 9.35 -2.35 18.32
C ILE A 300 8.71 -3.09 19.51
N PRO A 301 8.82 -4.43 19.65
CA PRO A 301 8.32 -5.13 20.84
C PRO A 301 8.97 -4.62 22.13
N LEU A 302 10.28 -4.34 22.14
CA LEU A 302 10.97 -3.84 23.32
C LEU A 302 10.47 -2.45 23.75
N ALA A 303 10.21 -1.56 22.78
CA ALA A 303 9.64 -0.24 23.03
C ALA A 303 8.20 -0.33 23.53
N ILE A 304 7.37 -1.21 22.94
CA ILE A 304 5.99 -1.45 23.41
C ILE A 304 6.00 -2.01 24.85
N PHE A 305 6.90 -2.96 25.13
CA PHE A 305 7.06 -3.55 26.47
C PHE A 305 7.54 -2.52 27.49
N ALA A 306 8.53 -1.70 27.13
CA ALA A 306 9.00 -0.60 27.96
C ALA A 306 7.91 0.46 28.18
N ALA A 307 7.16 0.83 27.14
CA ALA A 307 6.04 1.77 27.26
C ALA A 307 4.91 1.21 28.13
N GLY A 308 4.62 -0.10 28.05
CA GLY A 308 3.66 -0.77 28.94
C GLY A 308 4.08 -0.72 30.41
N ASN A 309 5.36 -0.97 30.69
CA ASN A 309 5.88 -0.95 32.07
C ASN A 309 6.09 0.46 32.62
N VAL A 310 6.62 1.38 31.81
CA VAL A 310 6.86 2.79 32.19
C VAL A 310 5.55 3.57 32.25
N GLY A 311 4.57 3.26 31.40
CA GLY A 311 3.24 3.84 31.45
C GLY A 311 2.56 3.63 32.82
N GLY A 312 2.73 2.45 33.42
CA GLY A 312 2.26 2.17 34.79
C GLY A 312 2.95 3.03 35.86
N VAL A 313 4.26 3.29 35.72
CA VAL A 313 5.03 4.10 36.68
C VAL A 313 4.78 5.60 36.52
N LEU A 314 4.63 6.08 35.28
CA LEU A 314 4.28 7.48 34.99
C LEU A 314 2.84 7.81 35.40
N LEU A 315 1.88 6.93 35.12
CA LEU A 315 0.50 7.08 35.60
C LEU A 315 0.45 7.07 37.13
N ARG A 316 1.24 6.21 37.78
CA ARG A 316 1.33 6.17 39.24
C ARG A 316 1.94 7.44 39.83
N THR A 317 3.02 7.97 39.24
CA THR A 317 3.66 9.21 39.72
C THR A 317 2.84 10.47 39.42
N LEU A 318 2.09 10.51 38.31
CA LEU A 318 1.07 11.53 38.05
C LEU A 318 -0.09 11.42 39.02
N ALA A 319 -0.60 10.21 39.28
CA ALA A 319 -1.65 9.97 40.27
C ALA A 319 -1.20 10.34 41.69
N GLU A 320 0.05 10.07 42.08
CA GLU A 320 0.63 10.44 43.38
C GLU A 320 0.86 11.96 43.52
N ARG A 321 1.15 12.67 42.43
CA ARG A 321 1.27 14.15 42.44
C ARG A 321 -0.08 14.87 42.38
N LEU A 322 -1.06 14.30 41.68
CA LEU A 322 -2.43 14.81 41.63
C LEU A 322 -3.19 14.49 42.92
N SER A 323 -2.96 13.31 43.54
CA SER A 323 -3.60 12.94 44.79
C SER A 323 -3.17 13.83 45.95
N LYS A 324 -1.90 14.26 46.04
CA LYS A 324 -1.45 15.19 47.09
C LYS A 324 -2.07 16.58 47.00
N ARG A 325 -2.51 17.02 45.81
CA ARG A 325 -3.23 18.31 45.61
C ARG A 325 -4.76 18.17 45.72
N TRP A 326 -5.29 16.95 45.68
CA TRP A 326 -6.74 16.64 45.68
C TRP A 326 -7.21 15.80 46.87
N ALA A 327 -6.31 15.46 47.81
CA ALA A 327 -6.60 14.64 49.00
C ALA A 327 -7.61 15.26 49.97
N GLY A 328 -8.09 16.49 49.73
CA GLY A 328 -9.17 17.11 50.49
C GLY A 328 -10.57 16.95 49.90
N ARG A 329 -10.77 16.41 48.68
CA ARG A 329 -12.10 16.45 48.02
C ARG A 329 -12.58 15.21 47.26
N VAL A 330 -11.83 14.12 47.16
CA VAL A 330 -12.40 12.89 46.61
C VAL A 330 -11.77 11.65 47.28
N GLY A 331 -12.59 10.89 47.99
CA GLY A 331 -12.20 9.60 48.55
C GLY A 331 -11.97 8.58 47.44
N PHE A 332 -10.75 8.04 47.38
CA PHE A 332 -10.44 6.90 46.54
C PHE A 332 -11.03 5.63 47.16
N TRP A 333 -12.04 5.07 46.48
CA TRP A 333 -12.68 3.83 46.89
C TRP A 333 -11.78 2.62 46.63
N ARG A 334 -11.62 1.83 47.68
CA ARG A 334 -10.87 0.57 47.73
C ARG A 334 -11.76 -0.54 47.15
N ARG A 335 -11.12 -1.47 46.44
CA ARG A 335 -11.68 -2.74 45.94
C ARG A 335 -12.64 -3.39 46.95
N ARG A 336 -13.94 -3.27 46.73
CA ARG A 336 -14.96 -4.14 47.31
C ARG A 336 -16.07 -4.30 46.27
N GLU A 337 -16.42 -5.55 46.00
CA GLU A 337 -17.54 -5.94 45.16
C GLU A 337 -18.81 -5.25 45.68
N GLU A 338 -19.31 -4.28 44.94
CA GLU A 338 -20.70 -3.85 45.00
C GLU A 338 -21.00 -3.14 43.67
N GLU A 339 -21.97 -3.67 42.94
CA GLU A 339 -22.40 -3.19 41.64
C GLU A 339 -22.74 -1.70 41.72
N VAL A 340 -22.03 -0.85 40.98
CA VAL A 340 -22.37 0.58 40.88
C VAL A 340 -23.59 0.72 39.96
N THR A 341 -24.75 0.36 40.48
CA THR A 341 -26.03 0.91 40.03
C THR A 341 -26.12 2.30 40.64
N ARG A 342 -26.12 3.35 39.82
CA ARG A 342 -26.43 4.69 40.32
C ARG A 342 -27.93 4.82 40.44
N GLU A 343 -28.41 4.85 41.68
CA GLU A 343 -29.79 5.13 42.05
C GLU A 343 -29.88 6.58 42.54
N THR A 344 -30.95 7.29 42.17
CA THR A 344 -31.21 8.65 42.61
C THR A 344 -32.69 8.78 42.94
N GLY A 345 -33.03 9.18 44.17
CA GLY A 345 -34.41 9.13 44.68
C GLY A 345 -34.74 7.79 45.35
N VAL A 346 -36.02 7.52 45.59
CA VAL A 346 -36.49 6.28 46.23
C VAL A 346 -36.97 5.32 45.16
N VAL A 347 -36.19 4.25 44.90
CA VAL A 347 -36.59 3.14 44.04
C VAL A 347 -37.02 1.99 44.94
N LEU A 348 -38.31 1.64 44.90
CA LEU A 348 -38.82 0.51 45.67
C LEU A 348 -38.59 -0.79 44.90
N ASP A 349 -37.93 -1.75 45.54
CA ASP A 349 -37.72 -3.07 44.97
C ASP A 349 -39.03 -3.88 44.95
N ARG A 350 -39.06 -4.91 44.10
CA ARG A 350 -40.25 -5.75 43.93
C ARG A 350 -40.59 -6.49 45.23
N GLU A 351 -39.58 -6.83 46.03
CA GLU A 351 -39.77 -7.54 47.29
C GLU A 351 -40.40 -6.67 48.37
N THR A 352 -40.05 -5.38 48.46
CA THR A 352 -40.71 -4.44 49.39
C THR A 352 -42.15 -4.17 48.96
N LEU A 353 -42.41 -3.98 47.66
CA LEU A 353 -43.79 -3.80 47.16
C LEU A 353 -44.66 -5.04 47.40
N ALA A 354 -44.09 -6.24 47.29
CA ALA A 354 -44.82 -7.48 47.55
C ALA A 354 -45.23 -7.66 49.02
N ARG A 355 -44.59 -6.94 49.95
CA ARG A 355 -44.94 -6.95 51.39
C ARG A 355 -46.10 -6.01 51.70
N ILE A 356 -46.50 -5.14 50.78
CA ILE A 356 -47.64 -4.24 50.93
C ILE A 356 -48.88 -4.96 50.40
N ILE A 357 -49.75 -5.37 51.32
CA ILE A 357 -50.98 -6.10 51.01
C ILE A 357 -52.15 -5.12 51.12
N PRO A 358 -52.84 -4.81 50.01
CA PRO A 358 -54.04 -3.97 50.04
C PRO A 358 -55.10 -4.55 50.98
N GLY A 359 -55.68 -3.70 51.81
CA GLY A 359 -56.71 -4.06 52.80
C GLY A 359 -56.18 -4.45 54.19
N THR A 360 -54.87 -4.66 54.36
CA THR A 360 -54.27 -5.01 55.66
C THR A 360 -53.10 -4.11 56.05
N THR A 361 -52.29 -3.64 55.10
CA THR A 361 -51.16 -2.76 55.40
C THR A 361 -51.63 -1.35 55.75
N THR A 362 -51.14 -0.80 56.87
CA THR A 362 -51.50 0.54 57.34
C THR A 362 -50.55 1.63 56.82
N TYR A 363 -50.95 2.90 56.89
CA TYR A 363 -50.11 4.05 56.53
C TYR A 363 -48.72 4.00 57.17
N GLN A 364 -48.67 3.74 58.48
CA GLN A 364 -47.42 3.72 59.22
C GLN A 364 -46.51 2.57 58.78
N GLN A 365 -47.08 1.40 58.50
CA GLN A 365 -46.34 0.25 57.99
C GLN A 365 -45.77 0.52 56.59
N VAL A 366 -46.47 1.28 55.74
CA VAL A 366 -45.93 1.70 54.44
C VAL A 366 -44.71 2.61 54.63
N LEU A 367 -44.75 3.57 55.55
CA LEU A 367 -43.60 4.46 55.81
C LEU A 367 -42.40 3.70 56.39
N ASP A 368 -42.65 2.68 57.21
CA ASP A 368 -41.59 1.85 57.78
C ASP A 368 -40.94 0.93 56.72
N LEU A 369 -41.73 0.46 55.76
CA LEU A 369 -41.26 -0.39 54.66
C LEU A 369 -40.60 0.39 53.51
N CYS A 370 -41.17 1.53 53.11
CA CYS A 370 -40.77 2.29 51.93
C CYS A 370 -39.88 3.51 52.24
N GLY A 371 -39.76 3.88 53.51
CA GLY A 371 -39.05 5.07 53.97
C GLY A 371 -39.92 6.33 53.97
N ARG A 372 -39.44 7.38 54.65
CA ARG A 372 -40.20 8.62 54.92
C ARG A 372 -40.05 9.69 53.84
N THR A 373 -39.23 9.45 52.82
CA THR A 373 -39.00 10.38 51.71
C THR A 373 -40.08 10.16 50.65
N VAL A 374 -41.26 10.73 50.89
CA VAL A 374 -42.46 10.52 50.08
C VAL A 374 -43.13 11.85 49.72
N GLU A 375 -43.63 11.97 48.49
CA GLU A 375 -44.53 13.06 48.12
C GLU A 375 -45.97 12.65 48.50
N GLU A 376 -46.55 13.29 49.52
CA GLU A 376 -47.95 13.06 49.90
C GLU A 376 -48.87 14.04 49.16
N ARG A 377 -49.84 13.51 48.40
CA ARG A 377 -50.89 14.29 47.76
C ARG A 377 -52.21 14.03 48.47
N GLN A 378 -52.78 15.08 49.05
CA GLN A 378 -54.14 15.08 49.59
C GLN A 378 -55.09 15.73 48.59
N THR A 379 -56.21 15.07 48.33
CA THR A 379 -57.23 15.61 47.42
C THR A 379 -58.24 16.40 48.25
N LEU A 380 -58.41 17.69 47.96
CA LEU A 380 -59.26 18.61 48.73
C LEU A 380 -60.73 18.16 48.87
N ASN A 381 -61.22 17.32 47.95
CA ASN A 381 -62.61 16.82 47.95
C ASN A 381 -62.79 15.46 48.68
N GLU A 382 -61.71 14.79 49.08
CA GLU A 382 -61.72 13.48 49.76
C GLU A 382 -60.68 13.47 50.91
N PRO A 383 -60.97 14.09 52.07
CA PRO A 383 -59.99 14.28 53.15
C PRO A 383 -59.51 12.96 53.79
N GLU A 384 -60.27 11.87 53.62
CA GLU A 384 -59.91 10.54 54.13
C GLU A 384 -58.96 9.76 53.21
N ARG A 385 -58.63 10.31 52.03
CA ARG A 385 -57.80 9.66 51.01
C ARG A 385 -56.48 10.39 50.80
N ARG A 386 -55.38 9.64 50.90
CA ARG A 386 -54.00 10.12 50.74
C ARG A 386 -53.32 9.29 49.66
N THR A 387 -52.62 9.95 48.75
CA THR A 387 -51.79 9.28 47.75
C THR A 387 -50.34 9.52 48.06
N LEU A 388 -49.60 8.43 48.29
CA LEU A 388 -48.17 8.43 48.54
C LEU A 388 -47.44 8.14 47.24
N ILE A 389 -46.56 9.05 46.82
CA ILE A 389 -45.83 8.94 45.57
C ILE A 389 -44.33 8.82 45.87
N TYR A 390 -43.75 7.68 45.48
CA TYR A 390 -42.31 7.42 45.54
C TYR A 390 -41.71 7.51 44.14
N ARG A 391 -40.69 8.35 43.98
CA ARG A 391 -40.01 8.56 42.70
C ARG A 391 -38.52 8.28 42.81
N GLY A 392 -38.01 7.53 41.85
CA GLY A 392 -36.60 7.21 41.76
C GLY A 392 -36.15 6.97 40.33
N LYS A 393 -34.85 7.11 40.09
CA LYS A 393 -34.19 6.84 38.82
C LYS A 393 -33.10 5.82 39.03
N ARG A 394 -33.05 4.80 38.17
CA ARG A 394 -32.04 3.75 38.18
C ARG A 394 -31.32 3.70 36.84
N ILE A 395 -30.00 3.84 36.85
CA ILE A 395 -29.18 3.67 35.64
C ILE A 395 -28.71 2.21 35.58
N VAL A 396 -29.10 1.50 34.52
CA VAL A 396 -28.82 0.06 34.35
C VAL A 396 -27.96 -0.17 33.11
N PRO A 397 -26.87 -0.95 33.19
CA PRO A 397 -26.05 -1.30 32.02
C PRO A 397 -26.76 -2.31 31.11
N GLY A 398 -26.85 -2.00 29.82
CA GLY A 398 -27.31 -2.90 28.77
C GLY A 398 -26.24 -3.90 28.32
N ARG A 399 -26.65 -5.17 28.09
CA ARG A 399 -25.87 -6.35 27.65
C ARG A 399 -24.35 -6.25 27.84
N ARG A 400 -23.86 -6.90 28.90
CA ARG A 400 -22.44 -7.02 29.25
C ARG A 400 -21.82 -8.25 28.60
N ARG A 401 -20.75 -8.07 27.81
CA ARG A 401 -19.85 -9.17 27.43
C ARG A 401 -18.56 -9.03 28.24
N VAL A 402 -18.24 -10.06 29.02
CA VAL A 402 -17.05 -10.11 29.86
C VAL A 402 -16.03 -11.04 29.19
N ALA A 403 -14.84 -10.52 28.93
CA ALA A 403 -13.69 -11.31 28.49
C ALA A 403 -12.49 -10.91 29.35
N GLY A 404 -12.23 -11.69 30.41
CA GLY A 404 -11.14 -11.44 31.35
C GLY A 404 -11.26 -10.08 32.07
N LEU A 405 -10.18 -9.29 32.06
CA LEU A 405 -10.08 -7.98 32.74
C LEU A 405 -10.90 -6.86 32.07
N LEU A 406 -11.61 -7.14 30.97
CA LEU A 406 -12.37 -6.16 30.21
C LEU A 406 -13.87 -6.51 30.19
N ALA A 407 -14.69 -5.57 30.64
CA ALA A 407 -16.14 -5.60 30.48
C ALA A 407 -16.54 -4.53 29.48
N THR A 408 -17.22 -4.94 28.41
CA THR A 408 -17.83 -4.00 27.45
C THR A 408 -19.33 -3.90 27.76
N VAL A 409 -19.80 -2.66 28.00
CA VAL A 409 -21.22 -2.32 28.15
C VAL A 409 -21.69 -1.75 26.81
N THR A 410 -22.77 -2.29 26.26
CA THR A 410 -23.22 -1.92 24.90
C THR A 410 -24.05 -0.64 24.87
N HIS A 411 -24.80 -0.35 25.94
CA HIS A 411 -25.52 0.90 26.15
C HIS A 411 -25.88 1.05 27.64
N TRP A 412 -26.34 2.23 28.06
CA TRP A 412 -26.91 2.46 29.38
C TRP A 412 -28.39 2.83 29.22
N ASP A 413 -29.24 2.23 30.05
CA ASP A 413 -30.67 2.55 30.10
C ASP A 413 -30.98 3.29 31.40
N VAL A 414 -31.86 4.28 31.34
CA VAL A 414 -32.45 4.91 32.53
C VAL A 414 -33.84 4.35 32.70
N GLU A 415 -34.08 3.81 33.89
CA GLU A 415 -35.40 3.46 34.37
C GLU A 415 -35.88 4.58 35.30
N ASP A 416 -36.95 5.28 34.91
CA ASP A 416 -37.70 6.16 35.80
C ASP A 416 -38.77 5.29 36.50
N HIS A 417 -38.71 5.21 37.83
CA HIS A 417 -39.63 4.46 38.67
C HIS A 417 -40.55 5.43 39.42
N GLU A 418 -41.85 5.24 39.27
CA GLU A 418 -42.89 5.99 40.00
C GLU A 418 -43.87 4.99 40.61
N THR A 419 -43.92 4.94 41.93
CA THR A 419 -44.87 4.10 42.66
C THR A 419 -45.89 4.98 43.38
N GLU A 420 -47.16 4.75 43.10
CA GLU A 420 -48.30 5.39 43.75
C GLU A 420 -48.98 4.38 44.69
N ILE A 421 -49.10 4.74 45.96
CA ILE A 421 -49.81 3.96 46.98
C ILE A 421 -50.98 4.80 47.48
N ILE A 422 -52.19 4.31 47.29
CA ILE A 422 -53.42 4.99 47.72
C ILE A 422 -53.82 4.44 49.08
N VAL A 423 -53.88 5.31 50.07
CA VAL A 423 -54.29 5.01 51.45
C VAL A 423 -55.62 5.71 51.71
N GLU A 424 -56.59 4.96 52.23
CA GLU A 424 -57.90 5.48 52.61
C GLU A 424 -58.24 4.96 54.00
N ARG A 425 -58.63 5.87 54.91
CA ARG A 425 -58.93 5.53 56.32
C ARG A 425 -57.81 4.69 56.97
N ASP A 426 -56.57 5.13 56.77
CA ASP A 426 -55.34 4.52 57.31
C ASP A 426 -54.95 3.15 56.73
N ILE A 427 -55.68 2.63 55.73
CA ILE A 427 -55.41 1.32 55.10
C ILE A 427 -55.08 1.48 53.62
N VAL A 428 -54.07 0.75 53.13
CA VAL A 428 -53.72 0.70 51.71
C VAL A 428 -54.86 0.11 50.90
N ARG A 429 -55.36 0.83 49.90
CA ARG A 429 -56.40 0.38 48.97
C ARG A 429 -55.85 -0.13 47.66
N ASP A 430 -54.82 0.53 47.15
CA ASP A 430 -54.28 0.23 45.83
C ASP A 430 -52.80 0.60 45.75
N VAL A 431 -52.05 -0.15 44.95
CA VAL A 431 -50.61 0.04 44.72
C VAL A 431 -50.35 -0.04 43.22
N LYS A 432 -49.87 1.04 42.62
CA LYS A 432 -49.51 1.10 41.21
C LYS A 432 -48.03 1.44 41.06
N ALA A 433 -47.28 0.57 40.40
CA ALA A 433 -45.88 0.81 40.06
C ALA A 433 -45.76 1.03 38.55
N HIS A 434 -45.29 2.21 38.16
CA HIS A 434 -45.00 2.57 36.78
C HIS A 434 -43.49 2.62 36.58
N VAL A 435 -42.99 1.82 35.63
CA VAL A 435 -41.58 1.83 35.26
C VAL A 435 -41.47 2.26 33.80
N ARG A 436 -40.86 3.42 33.56
CA ARG A 436 -40.59 3.93 32.22
C ARG A 436 -39.12 3.75 31.89
N ARG A 437 -38.83 3.01 30.82
CA ARG A 437 -37.45 2.81 30.32
C ARG A 437 -37.17 3.74 29.15
N ALA A 438 -36.06 4.47 29.24
CA ALA A 438 -35.54 5.28 28.15
C ALA A 438 -34.06 4.97 27.92
N ARG A 439 -33.66 4.84 26.65
CA ARG A 439 -32.26 4.62 26.26
C ARG A 439 -31.49 5.94 26.41
N LEU A 440 -30.35 5.92 27.10
CA LEU A 440 -29.45 7.08 27.14
C LEU A 440 -28.60 7.09 25.85
N LEU A 441 -28.76 8.11 25.01
CA LEU A 441 -27.98 8.24 23.76
C LEU A 441 -26.61 8.91 23.97
N GLU A 442 -26.38 9.56 25.12
CA GLU A 442 -25.11 10.19 25.48
C GLU A 442 -24.99 10.32 27.01
N PRO A 443 -23.85 9.99 27.64
CA PRO A 443 -23.65 10.26 29.06
C PRO A 443 -23.62 11.77 29.28
N ALA A 444 -24.59 12.30 30.02
CA ALA A 444 -24.63 13.70 30.39
C ALA A 444 -23.32 14.09 31.08
N GLY A 445 -22.56 14.97 30.42
CA GLY A 445 -21.33 15.54 30.93
C GLY A 445 -21.58 16.27 32.24
N ALA A 446 -20.66 16.06 33.19
CA ALA A 446 -20.58 16.86 34.39
C ALA A 446 -20.25 18.31 34.01
N VAL A 447 -21.09 19.25 34.43
CA VAL A 447 -20.79 20.68 34.49
C VAL A 447 -21.54 21.25 35.70
N PRO A 448 -20.94 22.15 36.49
CA PRO A 448 -19.67 22.10 37.21
C PRO A 448 -19.83 21.58 38.66
#